data_AF-A0A7V7MUC4-F1
#
_entry.id   AF-A0A7V7MUC4-F1
#
_cell.length_a   1.000
_cell.length_b   1.000
_cell.length_c   1.000
_cell.angle_alpha   90.00
_cell.angle_beta   90.00
_cell.angle_gamma   90.00
#
_symmetry.space_group_name_H-M   'P 1'
#
loop_
_entity.id
_entity.type
_entity.pdbx_description
1 polymer ?
#
loop_
_entity_poly.entity_id
_entity_poly.type
_entity_poly.pdbx_seq_one_letter_code
_entity_poly.pdbx_strand_id
1 'polypeptide(L)'
;MSHRQKLKVRQAGAAALGSGCQKPADSDDPLQMHAEPVSGDQGVMLECLIEEFARMGWNAQQIAQLFEDPFFLASHSLANRLGRNAVNECIERTLRRCGVLRCSISESNKTQRT
;
A
#
# COMPACT_ATOMS: atom_id res chain seq x y z
N MET A 1 -39.93 -11.77 -53.16
CA MET A 1 -38.55 -11.79 -53.69
C MET A 1 -37.68 -10.91 -52.81
N SER A 2 -36.90 -11.55 -51.94
CA SER A 2 -36.12 -10.93 -50.87
C SER A 2 -34.65 -10.94 -51.26
N HIS A 3 -34.06 -9.78 -51.52
CA HIS A 3 -32.61 -9.63 -51.71
C HIS A 3 -32.16 -8.32 -51.05
N ARG A 4 -31.80 -8.40 -49.77
CA ARG A 4 -31.14 -7.33 -49.03
C ARG A 4 -29.64 -7.62 -49.02
N GLN A 5 -28.90 -7.03 -49.96
CA GLN A 5 -27.44 -7.06 -49.97
C GLN A 5 -26.92 -6.39 -48.68
N LYS A 6 -26.22 -7.14 -47.83
CA LYS A 6 -25.46 -6.57 -46.72
C LYS A 6 -24.04 -6.30 -47.21
N LEU A 7 -23.73 -5.02 -47.45
CA LEU A 7 -22.37 -4.57 -47.75
C LEU A 7 -21.52 -4.67 -46.48
N LYS A 8 -20.47 -5.48 -46.56
CA LYS A 8 -19.54 -5.81 -45.48
C LYS A 8 -18.57 -4.65 -45.28
N VAL A 9 -18.80 -3.85 -44.23
CA VAL A 9 -17.83 -2.83 -43.80
C VAL A 9 -16.62 -3.57 -43.22
N ARG A 10 -15.51 -3.55 -43.98
CA ARG A 10 -14.21 -4.01 -43.50
C ARG A 10 -13.69 -2.97 -42.52
N GLN A 11 -13.79 -3.21 -41.23
CA GLN A 11 -12.98 -2.46 -40.28
C GLN A 11 -11.53 -2.93 -40.43
N ALA A 12 -10.68 -2.01 -40.89
CA ALA A 12 -9.24 -2.13 -40.80
C ALA A 12 -8.86 -2.10 -39.32
N GLY A 13 -8.21 -3.17 -38.86
CA GLY A 13 -7.63 -3.23 -37.52
C GLY A 13 -6.50 -2.23 -37.40
N ALA A 14 -6.80 -1.08 -36.81
CA ALA A 14 -5.81 -0.30 -36.08
C ALA A 14 -5.75 -0.90 -34.68
N ALA A 15 -4.77 -1.79 -34.45
CA ALA A 15 -4.42 -2.22 -33.10
C ALA A 15 -3.90 -0.98 -32.36
N ALA A 16 -4.81 -0.30 -31.67
CA ALA A 16 -4.44 0.71 -30.69
C ALA A 16 -3.62 0.01 -29.61
N LEU A 17 -2.36 0.41 -29.46
CA LEU A 17 -1.53 0.10 -28.30
C LEU A 17 -2.15 0.82 -27.10
N GLY A 18 -3.21 0.23 -26.55
CA GLY A 18 -3.82 0.65 -25.30
C GLY A 18 -2.81 0.44 -24.17
N SER A 19 -2.64 1.47 -23.35
CA SER A 19 -1.84 1.39 -22.13
C SER A 19 -2.31 0.19 -21.29
N GLY A 20 -1.40 -0.72 -20.95
CA GLY A 20 -1.68 -1.94 -20.19
C GLY A 20 -2.32 -1.69 -18.81
N CYS A 21 -2.31 -0.44 -18.34
CA CYS A 21 -2.97 0.02 -17.11
C CYS A 21 -4.49 -0.23 -17.09
N GLN A 22 -5.16 -0.29 -18.26
CA GLN A 22 -6.62 -0.41 -18.33
C GLN A 22 -7.11 -1.83 -18.61
N LYS A 23 -6.20 -2.78 -18.88
CA LYS A 23 -6.59 -4.17 -19.10
C LYS A 23 -6.84 -4.81 -17.71
N PRO A 24 -8.00 -5.45 -17.47
CA PRO A 24 -8.19 -6.21 -16.24
C PRO A 24 -7.12 -7.30 -16.14
N ALA A 25 -6.71 -7.65 -14.91
CA ALA A 25 -5.81 -8.77 -14.67
C ALA A 25 -6.41 -10.04 -15.28
N ASP A 26 -5.58 -10.82 -15.97
CA ASP A 26 -6.00 -12.12 -16.50
C ASP A 26 -6.28 -13.07 -15.31
N SER A 27 -7.30 -13.92 -15.40
CA SER A 27 -7.73 -14.76 -14.27
C SER A 27 -6.68 -15.75 -13.78
N ASP A 28 -5.73 -16.10 -14.64
CA ASP A 28 -4.63 -17.01 -14.36
C ASP A 28 -3.29 -16.26 -14.23
N ASP A 29 -3.31 -14.94 -13.98
CA ASP A 29 -2.09 -14.15 -13.80
C ASP A 29 -1.36 -14.59 -12.53
N PRO A 30 -0.18 -15.22 -12.63
CA PRO A 30 0.57 -15.67 -11.47
C PRO A 30 1.10 -14.52 -10.61
N LEU A 31 1.07 -13.28 -11.12
CA LEU A 31 1.45 -12.06 -10.41
C LEU A 31 0.24 -11.29 -9.86
N GLN A 32 -0.97 -11.86 -9.93
CA GLN A 32 -2.15 -11.25 -9.32
C GLN A 32 -1.93 -11.11 -7.81
N MET A 33 -2.05 -9.87 -7.31
CA MET A 33 -1.93 -9.60 -5.88
C MET A 33 -3.19 -10.06 -5.15
N HIS A 34 -3.03 -11.02 -4.24
CA HIS A 34 -4.07 -11.47 -3.33
C HIS A 34 -3.75 -11.03 -1.90
N ALA A 35 -4.75 -10.56 -1.18
CA ALA A 35 -4.64 -10.25 0.24
C ALA A 35 -5.71 -11.05 0.99
N GLU A 36 -5.27 -11.88 1.94
CA GLU A 36 -6.17 -12.66 2.79
C GLU A 36 -5.96 -12.26 4.26
N PRO A 37 -7.04 -12.15 5.05
CA PRO A 37 -6.92 -11.91 6.47
C PRO A 37 -6.37 -13.17 7.15
N VAL A 38 -5.28 -13.02 7.88
CA VAL A 38 -4.72 -14.09 8.74
C VAL A 38 -5.14 -13.83 10.18
N SER A 39 -5.42 -14.90 10.95
CA SER A 39 -5.69 -14.80 12.37
C SER A 39 -4.47 -14.27 13.13
N GLY A 40 -4.64 -13.17 13.85
CA GLY A 40 -3.58 -12.57 14.66
C GLY A 40 -4.16 -11.57 15.67
N ASP A 41 -3.31 -11.16 16.61
CA ASP A 41 -3.66 -10.12 17.58
C ASP A 41 -3.60 -8.74 16.91
N GLN A 42 -4.77 -8.12 16.77
CA GLN A 42 -4.93 -6.81 16.15
C GLN A 42 -4.29 -5.68 16.97
N GLY A 43 -4.22 -5.83 18.30
CA GLY A 43 -3.54 -4.87 19.18
C GLY A 43 -2.03 -4.88 18.97
N VAL A 44 -1.44 -6.06 18.81
CA VAL A 44 -0.02 -6.20 18.45
C VAL A 44 0.24 -5.61 17.06
N MET A 45 -0.61 -5.90 16.08
CA MET A 45 -0.49 -5.33 14.73
C MET A 45 -0.56 -3.80 14.74
N LEU A 46 -1.51 -3.23 15.51
CA LEU A 46 -1.64 -1.79 15.70
C LEU A 46 -0.35 -1.18 16.27
N GLU A 47 0.20 -1.78 17.33
CA GLU A 47 1.45 -1.30 17.94
C GLU A 47 2.63 -1.38 16.97
N CYS A 48 2.78 -2.48 16.21
CA CYS A 48 3.84 -2.62 15.22
C CYS A 48 3.77 -1.54 14.13
N LEU A 49 2.58 -1.29 13.57
CA LEU A 49 2.40 -0.26 12.54
C LEU A 49 2.75 1.12 13.08
N ILE A 50 2.24 1.49 14.26
CA ILE A 50 2.54 2.79 14.87
C ILE A 50 4.05 2.93 15.16
N GLU A 51 4.67 1.88 15.69
CA GLU A 51 6.10 1.88 16.04
C GLU A 51 7.00 2.09 14.82
N GLU A 52 6.63 1.56 13.66
CA GLU A 52 7.35 1.77 12.39
C GLU A 52 7.45 3.26 12.05
N PHE A 53 6.32 3.97 12.04
CA PHE A 53 6.29 5.41 11.75
C PHE A 53 6.90 6.26 12.85
N ALA A 54 6.69 5.89 14.11
CA ALA A 54 7.32 6.56 15.26
C ALA A 54 8.85 6.52 15.15
N ARG A 55 9.43 5.37 14.78
CA ARG A 55 10.89 5.22 14.59
C ARG A 55 11.42 6.04 13.42
N MET A 56 10.61 6.31 12.40
CA MET A 56 10.93 7.23 11.31
C MET A 56 10.80 8.71 11.71
N GLY A 57 10.38 9.01 12.93
CA GLY A 57 10.27 10.37 13.47
C GLY A 57 8.96 11.09 13.14
N TRP A 58 7.91 10.34 12.77
CA TRP A 58 6.58 10.91 12.56
C TRP A 58 5.93 11.30 13.89
N ASN A 59 5.16 12.38 13.89
CA ASN A 59 4.41 12.82 15.06
C ASN A 59 3.01 12.18 15.14
N ALA A 60 2.31 12.38 16.26
CA ALA A 60 1.00 11.78 16.52
C ALA A 60 -0.04 12.10 15.44
N GLN A 61 -0.09 13.35 14.97
CA GLN A 61 -1.05 13.78 13.95
C GLN A 61 -0.76 13.09 12.60
N GLN A 62 0.51 13.04 12.19
CA GLN A 62 0.91 12.39 10.94
C GLN A 62 0.57 10.89 10.96
N ILE A 63 0.80 10.23 12.10
CA ILE A 63 0.45 8.81 12.26
C ILE A 63 -1.06 8.63 12.23
N ALA A 64 -1.83 9.45 12.94
CA ALA A 64 -3.29 9.37 13.00
C ALA A 64 -3.95 9.50 11.61
N GLN A 65 -3.40 10.33 10.72
CA GLN A 65 -3.89 10.48 9.34
C GLN A 65 -3.89 9.16 8.55
N LEU A 66 -2.91 8.27 8.78
CA LEU A 66 -2.88 6.95 8.13
C LEU A 66 -4.07 6.06 8.54
N PHE A 67 -4.61 6.27 9.72
CA PHE A 67 -5.78 5.54 10.24
C PHE A 67 -7.10 6.20 9.83
N GLU A 68 -7.06 7.39 9.23
CA GLU A 68 -8.21 8.11 8.70
C GLU A 68 -8.43 7.81 7.21
N ASP A 69 -7.34 7.72 6.44
CA ASP A 69 -7.41 7.60 4.99
C ASP A 69 -7.72 6.15 4.54
N PRO A 70 -8.85 5.92 3.82
CA PRO A 70 -9.24 4.60 3.33
C PRO A 70 -8.29 4.02 2.27
N PHE A 71 -7.39 4.83 1.70
CA PHE A 71 -6.33 4.32 0.84
C PHE A 71 -5.41 3.34 1.58
N PHE A 72 -5.16 3.57 2.87
CA PHE A 72 -4.35 2.68 3.70
C PHE A 72 -5.22 1.59 4.35
N LEU A 73 -5.57 0.59 3.56
CA LEU A 73 -6.54 -0.44 3.96
C LEU A 73 -6.22 -1.12 5.31
N ALA A 74 -4.95 -1.41 5.61
CA ALA A 74 -4.56 -2.07 6.85
C ALA A 74 -4.83 -1.21 8.10
N SER A 75 -4.30 0.01 8.14
CA SER A 75 -4.50 0.96 9.24
C SER A 75 -5.96 1.41 9.33
N HIS A 76 -6.60 1.74 8.21
CA HIS A 76 -7.99 2.14 8.18
C HIS A 76 -8.93 1.03 8.69
N SER A 77 -8.68 -0.23 8.29
CA SER A 77 -9.46 -1.38 8.79
C SER A 77 -9.25 -1.62 10.29
N LEU A 78 -8.02 -1.45 10.80
CA LEU A 78 -7.74 -1.54 12.23
C LEU A 78 -8.46 -0.44 13.01
N ALA A 79 -8.48 0.80 12.51
CA ALA A 79 -9.20 1.90 13.15
C ALA A 79 -10.71 1.65 13.23
N ASN A 80 -11.30 1.08 12.17
CA ASN A 80 -12.72 0.74 12.15
C ASN A 80 -13.05 -0.43 13.10
N ARG A 81 -12.12 -1.36 13.33
CA ARG A 81 -12.32 -2.52 14.21
C ARG A 81 -12.09 -2.20 15.69
N LEU A 82 -11.02 -1.48 16.01
CA LEU A 82 -10.58 -1.18 17.37
C LEU A 82 -11.14 0.15 17.90
N GLY A 83 -11.55 1.04 17.01
CA GLY A 83 -12.02 2.38 17.34
C GLY A 83 -10.90 3.42 17.40
N ARG A 84 -11.22 4.65 17.00
CA ARG A 84 -10.24 5.75 16.89
C ARG A 84 -9.62 6.14 18.22
N ASN A 85 -10.36 6.07 19.33
CA ASN A 85 -9.83 6.41 20.65
C ASN A 85 -8.72 5.43 21.06
N ALA A 86 -8.93 4.13 20.86
CA ALA A 86 -7.92 3.10 21.14
C ALA A 86 -6.66 3.28 20.27
N VAL A 87 -6.84 3.66 19.00
CA VAL A 87 -5.71 4.01 18.11
C VAL A 87 -4.93 5.20 18.67
N ASN A 88 -5.60 6.31 19.01
CA ASN A 88 -4.94 7.50 19.52
C ASN A 88 -4.20 7.26 20.84
N GLU A 89 -4.80 6.49 21.76
CA GLU A 89 -4.13 6.07 23.00
C GLU A 89 -2.88 5.23 22.72
N CYS A 90 -2.95 4.33 21.73
CA CYS A 90 -1.81 3.52 21.31
C CYS A 90 -0.70 4.38 20.66
N ILE A 91 -1.06 5.39 19.87
CA ILE A 91 -0.11 6.35 19.28
C ILE A 91 0.66 7.08 20.38
N GLU A 92 -0.05 7.67 21.33
CA GLU A 92 0.54 8.41 22.45
C GLU A 92 1.45 7.54 23.31
N ARG A 93 0.99 6.32 23.63
CA ARG A 93 1.78 5.35 24.40
C ARG A 93 3.07 4.96 23.67
N THR A 94 2.98 4.70 22.36
CA THR A 94 4.13 4.27 21.54
C THR A 94 5.13 5.40 21.39
N LEU A 95 4.68 6.63 21.09
CA LEU A 95 5.56 7.79 20.93
C LEU A 95 6.34 8.15 22.21
N ARG A 96 5.76 7.92 23.39
CA ARG A 96 6.48 8.11 24.67
C ARG A 96 7.58 7.10 24.91
N ARG A 97 7.46 5.89 24.35
CA ARG A 97 8.39 4.77 24.52
C ARG A 97 9.47 4.73 23.44
N CYS A 98 9.14 5.14 22.22
CA CYS A 98 10.00 4.97 21.05
C CYS A 98 10.98 6.14 20.86
N GLY A 99 12.24 5.80 20.58
CA GLY A 99 13.22 6.75 20.05
C GLY A 99 13.12 6.87 18.53
N VAL A 100 13.71 7.93 17.98
CA VAL A 100 13.81 8.16 16.53
C VAL A 100 15.12 7.58 16.00
N LEU A 101 15.05 6.76 14.95
CA LEU A 101 16.23 6.21 14.29
C LEU A 101 16.75 7.19 13.24
N ARG A 102 18.03 7.56 13.37
CA ARG A 102 18.74 8.43 12.43
C ARG A 102 19.90 7.64 11.85
N CYS A 103 19.79 7.26 10.57
CA CYS A 103 20.83 6.53 9.87
C CYS A 103 21.55 7.44 8.88
N SER A 104 22.88 7.39 8.87
CA SER A 104 23.72 8.01 7.85
C SER A 104 24.57 6.94 7.18
N ILE A 105 24.75 7.04 5.86
CA ILE A 105 25.59 6.12 5.09
C ILE A 105 26.96 6.79 4.89
N SER A 106 28.04 6.07 5.21
CA SER A 106 29.41 6.52 4.94
C SER A 106 30.19 5.44 4.22
N GLU A 107 30.74 5.76 3.05
CA GLU A 107 31.64 4.89 2.29
C GLU A 107 33.09 5.22 2.64
N SER A 108 33.89 4.21 3.02
CA SER A 108 35.32 4.38 3.25
C SER A 108 36.10 3.70 2.13
N ASN A 109 36.67 4.49 1.22
CA ASN A 109 37.56 3.97 0.18
C ASN A 109 38.90 3.57 0.81
N LYS A 110 39.18 2.26 0.89
CA LYS A 110 40.51 1.76 1.27
C LYS A 110 41.43 1.80 0.05
N THR A 111 42.03 2.94 -0.23
CA THR A 111 43.12 3.02 -1.21
C THR A 111 44.33 2.24 -0.67
N GLN A 112 44.65 1.13 -1.35
CA GLN A 112 45.76 0.23 -1.03
C GLN A 112 47.09 0.99 -1.13
N ARG A 113 47.93 0.86 -0.08
CA ARG A 113 49.33 1.26 -0.11
C ARG A 113 50.09 0.30 -1.04
N THR A 114 50.67 0.83 -2.10
CA THR A 114 51.75 0.22 -2.89
C THR A 114 53.11 0.55 -2.28
#